data_AF-A0A7C7ME03-F1
#
_entry.id   AF-A0A7C7ME03-F1
#
_cell.length_a   1.000
_cell.length_b   1.000
_cell.length_c   1.000
_cell.angle_alpha   90.00
_cell.angle_beta   90.00
_cell.angle_gamma   90.00
#
_symmetry.space_group_name_H-M   'P 1'
#
loop_
_entity.id
_entity.type
_entity.pdbx_description
1 polymer ?
#
loop_
_entity_poly.entity_id
_entity_poly.type
_entity_poly.pdbx_seq_one_letter_code
_entity_poly.pdbx_strand_id
1 'polypeptide(L)'
;MVRIPNKPSFYQQVLSILNYYWRQISILLLVIGILSFFFPRGKTLLYSYQLNDVAQEEVVAPFNFPILKTDDELQSDLDVAIKSVPFLFLRSQDVVDGQVESINEFFTLIKAIQVGNNELSDSRDSLYRNRFSDQFDVARISVQSDSAALAVLMERIHEEFAVATNDEKWKNIFSSNPNEQSIIDLEKLKNDIVQISRNRWAEGIYDIELTEITSNKVAINIGDNEA
;
A
#
# COMPACT_ATOMS: atom_id res chain seq x y z
N MET A 1 55.18 64.85 -69.39
CA MET A 1 55.28 64.29 -68.03
C MET A 1 54.08 63.37 -67.80
N VAL A 2 54.31 62.06 -67.69
CA VAL A 2 53.24 61.09 -67.37
C VAL A 2 53.64 60.43 -66.05
N ARG A 3 52.86 60.62 -64.99
CA ARG A 3 53.07 59.96 -63.68
C ARG A 3 52.71 58.48 -63.82
N ILE A 4 53.67 57.61 -63.54
CA ILE A 4 53.44 56.17 -63.38
C ILE A 4 52.88 55.94 -61.96
N PRO A 5 51.71 55.29 -61.77
CA PRO A 5 51.16 55.04 -60.44
C PRO A 5 51.98 53.98 -59.69
N ASN A 6 52.21 54.24 -58.39
CA ASN A 6 53.00 53.39 -57.50
C ASN A 6 52.26 52.05 -57.23
N LYS A 7 52.96 50.91 -57.32
CA LYS A 7 52.37 49.58 -57.07
C LYS A 7 52.07 49.44 -55.56
N PRO A 8 50.89 48.92 -55.15
CA PRO A 8 50.55 48.78 -53.74
C PRO A 8 51.49 47.76 -53.05
N SER A 9 51.83 48.02 -51.78
CA SER A 9 52.72 47.13 -51.03
C SER A 9 52.02 45.81 -50.66
N PHE A 10 52.79 44.74 -50.46
CA PHE A 10 52.27 43.40 -50.13
C PHE A 10 51.29 43.42 -48.94
N TYR A 11 51.58 44.20 -47.90
CA TYR A 11 50.70 44.36 -46.74
C TYR A 11 49.35 44.99 -47.08
N GLN A 12 49.33 45.95 -48.03
CA GLN A 12 48.09 46.58 -48.48
C GLN A 12 47.23 45.62 -49.31
N GLN A 13 47.86 44.73 -50.09
CA GLN A 13 47.14 43.65 -50.78
C GLN A 13 46.59 42.62 -49.81
N VAL A 14 47.33 42.24 -48.77
CA VAL A 14 46.84 41.30 -47.75
C VAL A 14 45.67 41.90 -46.96
N LEU A 15 45.76 43.17 -46.56
CA LEU A 15 44.68 43.88 -45.86
C LEU A 15 43.42 44.04 -46.73
N SER A 16 43.56 44.30 -48.03
CA SER A 16 42.40 44.42 -48.93
C SER A 16 41.70 43.08 -49.12
N ILE A 17 42.44 41.98 -49.21
CA ILE A 17 41.89 40.60 -49.28
C ILE A 17 41.17 40.24 -47.98
N LEU A 18 41.78 40.50 -46.82
CA LEU A 18 41.18 40.26 -45.50
C LEU A 18 39.88 41.03 -45.31
N ASN A 19 39.85 42.30 -45.73
CA ASN A 19 38.65 43.13 -45.62
C ASN A 19 37.56 42.68 -46.60
N TYR A 20 37.93 42.31 -47.84
CA TYR A 20 36.98 41.85 -48.85
C TYR A 20 36.32 40.51 -48.49
N TYR A 21 37.05 39.57 -47.88
CA TYR A 21 36.56 38.24 -47.51
C TYR A 21 36.27 38.05 -46.01
N TRP A 22 36.21 39.13 -45.21
CA TRP A 22 36.04 39.06 -43.75
C TRP A 22 34.84 38.21 -43.31
N ARG A 23 33.73 38.27 -44.06
CA ARG A 23 32.51 37.51 -43.75
C ARG A 23 32.69 36.00 -43.89
N GLN A 24 33.47 35.55 -44.87
CA GLN A 24 33.74 34.12 -45.11
C GLN A 24 34.73 33.57 -44.08
N ILE A 25 35.76 34.35 -43.74
CA ILE A 25 36.75 34.00 -42.72
C ILE A 25 36.08 33.85 -41.34
N SER A 26 35.15 34.75 -41.01
CA SER A 26 34.37 34.69 -39.77
C SER A 26 33.55 33.39 -39.66
N ILE A 27 32.86 32.99 -40.73
CA ILE A 27 32.10 31.74 -40.76
C ILE A 27 33.01 30.53 -40.56
N LEU A 28 34.16 30.51 -41.23
CA LEU A 28 35.11 29.39 -41.14
C LEU A 28 35.70 29.25 -39.72
N LEU A 29 36.07 30.37 -39.09
CA LEU A 29 36.53 30.37 -37.69
C LEU A 29 35.45 29.91 -36.72
N LEU A 30 34.20 30.33 -36.94
CA LEU A 30 33.06 29.92 -36.13
C LEU A 30 32.81 28.42 -36.24
N VAL A 31 32.87 27.86 -37.45
CA VAL A 31 32.71 26.41 -37.67
C VAL A 31 33.83 25.62 -36.98
N ILE A 32 35.08 26.06 -37.09
CA ILE A 32 36.21 25.43 -36.39
C ILE A 32 36.01 25.47 -34.86
N GLY A 33 35.55 26.61 -34.34
CA GLY A 33 35.23 26.76 -32.91
C GLY A 33 34.14 25.79 -32.45
N ILE A 34 33.05 25.66 -33.21
CA ILE A 34 31.95 24.74 -32.90
C ILE A 34 32.41 23.29 -32.94
N LEU A 35 33.17 22.89 -33.97
CA LEU A 35 33.71 21.54 -34.08
C LEU A 35 34.62 21.20 -32.89
N SER A 36 35.48 22.13 -32.49
CA SER A 36 36.36 21.94 -31.32
C SER A 36 35.56 21.80 -30.01
N PHE A 37 34.46 22.55 -29.87
CA PHE A 37 33.57 22.42 -28.71
C PHE A 37 32.80 21.10 -28.68
N PHE A 38 32.40 20.60 -29.85
CA PHE A 38 31.67 19.33 -29.98
C PHE A 38 32.55 18.08 -29.88
N PHE A 39 33.87 18.21 -29.99
CA PHE A 39 34.77 17.10 -29.74
C PHE A 39 34.98 16.95 -28.22
N PRO A 40 34.36 15.95 -27.56
CA PRO A 40 34.63 15.71 -26.15
C PRO A 40 36.12 15.38 -26.01
N ARG A 41 36.83 16.10 -25.14
CA ARG A 41 38.20 15.75 -24.77
C ARG A 41 38.18 14.31 -24.28
N GLY A 42 38.74 13.40 -25.09
CA GLY A 42 38.63 11.96 -24.86
C GLY A 42 39.08 11.62 -23.44
N LYS A 43 38.20 11.00 -22.66
CA LYS A 43 38.63 10.33 -21.45
C LYS A 43 39.44 9.13 -21.90
N THR A 44 40.71 9.09 -21.50
CA THR A 44 41.56 7.92 -21.70
C THR A 44 40.83 6.68 -21.19
N LEU A 45 40.83 5.60 -21.95
CA LEU A 45 40.31 4.28 -21.56
C LEU A 45 41.15 3.72 -20.41
N LEU A 46 41.04 4.32 -19.24
CA LEU A 46 41.53 3.75 -18.01
C LEU A 46 40.54 2.62 -17.70
N TYR A 47 41.00 1.38 -17.80
CA TYR A 47 40.30 0.15 -17.38
C TYR A 47 39.26 -0.40 -18.37
N SER A 48 39.75 -1.05 -19.43
CA SER A 48 38.95 -1.99 -20.24
C SER A 48 39.51 -3.41 -20.10
N TYR A 49 39.55 -3.94 -18.88
CA TYR A 49 39.86 -5.36 -18.70
C TYR A 49 38.67 -6.20 -19.18
N GLN A 50 38.92 -7.16 -20.04
CA GLN A 50 37.95 -8.16 -20.46
C GLN A 50 38.10 -9.43 -19.62
N LEU A 51 37.07 -10.27 -19.62
CA LEU A 51 37.12 -11.58 -18.97
C LEU A 51 38.29 -12.38 -19.56
N ASN A 52 39.22 -12.83 -18.70
CA ASN A 52 40.51 -13.48 -19.00
C ASN A 52 41.72 -12.56 -19.27
N ASP A 53 41.60 -11.24 -19.13
CA ASP A 53 42.78 -10.37 -19.13
C ASP A 53 43.56 -10.47 -17.82
N VAL A 54 44.89 -10.47 -17.92
CA VAL A 54 45.78 -10.39 -16.76
C VAL A 54 45.92 -8.93 -16.36
N ALA A 55 45.40 -8.57 -15.19
CA ALA A 55 45.50 -7.21 -14.68
C ALA A 55 46.96 -6.82 -14.43
N GLN A 56 47.35 -5.61 -14.86
CA GLN A 56 48.70 -5.09 -14.64
C GLN A 56 48.87 -4.46 -13.25
N GLU A 57 47.75 -4.21 -12.58
CA GLU A 57 47.67 -3.66 -11.23
C GLU A 57 47.00 -4.67 -10.30
N GLU A 58 47.28 -4.53 -9.01
CA GLU A 58 46.64 -5.36 -8.00
C GLU A 58 45.14 -5.08 -7.95
N VAL A 59 44.34 -6.08 -8.35
CA VAL A 59 42.88 -6.00 -8.24
C VAL A 59 42.50 -6.33 -6.81
N VAL A 60 42.41 -5.28 -5.98
CA VAL A 60 41.91 -5.38 -4.61
C VAL A 60 40.42 -5.06 -4.63
N ALA A 61 39.62 -5.84 -3.89
CA ALA A 61 38.22 -5.49 -3.68
C ALA A 61 38.12 -4.08 -3.07
N PRO A 62 37.12 -3.26 -3.43
CA PRO A 62 36.97 -1.90 -2.89
C PRO A 62 36.58 -1.88 -1.39
N PHE A 63 36.59 -3.03 -0.73
CA PHE A 63 36.20 -3.21 0.65
C PHE A 63 36.98 -4.37 1.28
N ASN A 64 37.29 -4.21 2.57
CA ASN A 64 38.02 -5.21 3.36
C ASN A 64 37.04 -6.03 4.20
N PHE A 65 37.24 -7.34 4.23
CA PHE A 65 36.53 -8.22 5.17
C PHE A 65 37.41 -8.46 6.41
N PRO A 66 36.95 -8.08 7.62
CA PRO A 66 37.65 -8.42 8.84
C PRO A 66 37.61 -9.94 9.06
N ILE A 67 38.77 -10.54 9.31
CA ILE A 67 38.95 -12.00 9.37
C ILE A 67 38.80 -12.56 10.80
N LEU A 68 38.71 -11.69 11.81
CA LEU A 68 38.67 -12.01 13.25
C LEU A 68 37.78 -11.01 13.99
N LYS A 69 36.48 -11.05 13.72
CA LYS A 69 35.51 -10.26 14.50
C LYS A 69 35.40 -10.82 15.91
N THR A 70 35.20 -9.94 16.88
CA THR A 70 34.74 -10.35 18.21
C THR A 70 33.31 -10.89 18.13
N ASP A 71 32.90 -11.71 19.10
CA ASP A 71 31.54 -12.25 19.13
C ASP A 71 30.48 -11.12 19.16
N ASP A 72 30.76 -10.03 19.89
CA ASP A 72 29.88 -8.86 19.97
C ASP A 72 29.75 -8.13 18.61
N GLU A 73 30.86 -7.94 17.89
CA GLU A 73 30.84 -7.32 16.56
C GLU A 73 30.12 -8.20 15.54
N LEU A 74 30.35 -9.51 15.60
CA LEU A 74 29.65 -10.46 14.73
C LEU A 74 28.15 -10.43 14.99
N GLN A 75 27.74 -10.44 16.26
CA GLN A 75 26.33 -10.43 16.63
C GLN A 75 25.66 -9.11 16.22
N SER A 76 26.34 -7.98 16.41
CA SER A 76 25.87 -6.67 15.95
C SER A 76 25.67 -6.64 14.43
N ASP A 77 26.62 -7.18 13.66
CA ASP A 77 26.51 -7.23 12.20
C ASP A 77 25.37 -8.15 11.73
N LEU A 78 25.17 -9.29 12.41
CA LEU A 78 24.05 -10.20 12.15
C LEU A 78 22.71 -9.53 12.44
N ASP A 79 22.60 -8.80 13.56
CA ASP A 79 21.40 -8.04 13.90
C ASP A 79 21.09 -6.97 12.85
N VAL A 80 22.10 -6.23 12.40
CA VAL A 80 21.96 -5.22 11.34
C VAL A 80 21.53 -5.88 10.02
N ALA A 81 22.15 -7.01 9.66
CA ALA A 81 21.82 -7.76 8.45
C ALA A 81 20.37 -8.26 8.48
N ILE A 82 19.94 -8.91 9.57
CA ILE A 82 18.57 -9.38 9.77
C ILE A 82 17.59 -8.21 9.68
N LYS A 83 17.88 -7.07 10.33
CA LYS A 83 17.05 -5.86 10.27
C LYS A 83 16.96 -5.23 8.88
N SER A 84 17.92 -5.51 8.00
CA SER A 84 18.01 -4.91 6.67
C SER A 84 17.26 -5.69 5.58
N VAL A 85 17.03 -6.98 5.80
CA VAL A 85 16.28 -7.86 4.89
C VAL A 85 14.79 -7.58 5.09
N PRO A 86 14.03 -7.22 4.04
CA PRO A 86 12.62 -6.95 4.19
C PRO A 86 11.87 -8.21 4.60
N PHE A 87 11.00 -8.11 5.61
CA PHE A 87 10.10 -9.20 5.92
C PHE A 87 9.04 -9.32 4.82
N LEU A 88 8.79 -10.55 4.36
CA LEU A 88 7.86 -10.82 3.28
C LEU A 88 6.50 -11.22 3.86
N PHE A 89 5.48 -10.39 3.63
CA PHE A 89 4.10 -10.69 3.98
C PHE A 89 3.45 -11.47 2.85
N LEU A 90 2.86 -12.61 3.16
CA LEU A 90 2.11 -13.42 2.20
C LEU A 90 0.62 -13.11 2.35
N ARG A 91 -0.01 -12.63 1.28
CA ARG A 91 -1.47 -12.50 1.27
C ARG A 91 -2.11 -13.88 1.27
N SER A 92 -2.80 -14.23 2.35
CA SER A 92 -3.65 -15.43 2.41
C SER A 92 -5.09 -15.09 2.03
N GLN A 93 -5.55 -15.64 0.90
CA GLN A 93 -6.95 -15.49 0.49
C GLN A 93 -7.90 -16.24 1.43
N ASP A 94 -7.47 -17.38 1.99
CA ASP A 94 -8.27 -18.16 2.94
C ASP A 94 -8.59 -17.36 4.22
N VAL A 95 -7.61 -16.57 4.71
CA VAL A 95 -7.82 -15.68 5.86
C VAL A 95 -8.81 -14.58 5.51
N VAL A 96 -8.67 -13.96 4.33
CA VAL A 96 -9.62 -12.94 3.85
C VAL A 96 -11.03 -13.50 3.77
N ASP A 97 -11.21 -14.68 3.18
CA ASP A 97 -12.52 -15.30 3.01
C ASP A 97 -13.14 -15.67 4.36
N GLY A 98 -12.36 -16.21 5.30
CA GLY A 98 -12.83 -16.51 6.65
C GLY A 98 -13.25 -15.27 7.45
N GLN A 99 -12.53 -14.14 7.29
CA GLN A 99 -12.90 -12.88 7.92
C GLN A 99 -14.14 -12.25 7.29
N VAL A 100 -14.31 -12.34 5.96
CA VAL A 100 -15.55 -11.91 5.28
C VAL A 100 -16.73 -12.73 5.79
N GLU A 101 -16.57 -14.04 5.95
CA GLU A 101 -17.65 -14.89 6.44
C GLU A 101 -18.01 -14.56 7.89
N SER A 102 -17.03 -14.30 8.75
CA SER A 102 -17.28 -13.84 10.13
C SER A 102 -18.10 -12.54 10.17
N ILE A 103 -17.85 -11.61 9.24
CA ILE A 103 -18.66 -10.39 9.09
C ILE A 103 -20.08 -10.73 8.64
N ASN A 104 -20.25 -11.65 7.67
CA ASN A 104 -21.58 -12.08 7.22
C ASN A 104 -22.39 -12.73 8.34
N GLU A 105 -21.77 -13.61 9.12
CA GLU A 105 -22.40 -14.27 10.27
C GLU A 105 -22.84 -13.26 11.32
N PHE A 106 -21.98 -12.28 11.65
CA PHE A 106 -22.32 -11.19 12.55
C PHE A 106 -23.59 -10.45 12.11
N PHE A 107 -23.66 -10.01 10.84
CA PHE A 107 -24.85 -9.33 10.32
C PHE A 107 -26.09 -10.23 10.26
N THR A 108 -25.90 -11.54 10.09
CA THR A 108 -27.00 -12.51 10.15
C THR A 108 -27.57 -12.62 11.57
N LEU A 109 -26.70 -12.64 12.59
CA LEU A 109 -27.11 -12.60 14.00
C LEU A 109 -27.84 -11.31 14.35
N ILE A 110 -27.38 -10.16 13.84
CA ILE A 110 -28.07 -8.88 14.05
C ILE A 110 -29.51 -8.96 13.54
N LYS A 111 -29.72 -9.46 12.32
CA LYS A 111 -31.07 -9.61 11.77
C LYS A 111 -31.93 -10.56 12.59
N ALA A 112 -31.37 -11.67 13.05
CA ALA A 112 -32.08 -12.61 13.93
C ALA A 112 -32.49 -11.95 15.25
N ILE A 113 -31.62 -11.13 15.84
CA ILE A 113 -31.91 -10.36 17.06
C ILE A 113 -33.02 -9.33 16.81
N GLN A 114 -32.96 -8.61 15.69
CA GLN A 114 -33.98 -7.65 15.29
C GLN A 114 -35.36 -8.31 15.13
N VAL A 115 -35.42 -9.48 14.49
CA VAL A 115 -36.64 -10.28 14.38
C VAL A 115 -37.12 -10.76 15.76
N GLY A 116 -36.23 -11.31 16.59
CA GLY A 116 -36.59 -11.77 17.94
C GLY A 116 -37.10 -10.64 18.86
N ASN A 117 -36.59 -9.42 18.68
CA ASN A 117 -37.11 -8.24 19.37
C ASN A 117 -38.56 -7.91 18.96
N ASN A 118 -38.87 -8.00 17.66
CA ASN A 118 -40.23 -7.82 17.16
C ASN A 118 -41.16 -8.92 17.67
N GLU A 119 -40.75 -10.18 17.59
CA GLU A 119 -41.55 -11.33 18.07
C GLU A 119 -41.88 -11.19 19.57
N LEU A 120 -40.88 -10.81 20.39
CA LEU A 120 -41.09 -10.55 21.81
C LEU A 120 -42.03 -9.37 22.07
N SER A 121 -41.97 -8.32 21.23
CA SER A 121 -42.91 -7.20 21.30
C SER A 121 -44.34 -7.66 20.99
N ASP A 122 -44.52 -8.42 19.91
CA ASP A 122 -45.81 -8.92 19.46
C ASP A 122 -46.44 -9.89 20.48
N SER A 123 -45.63 -10.75 21.10
CA SER A 123 -46.11 -11.67 22.14
C SER A 123 -46.46 -10.95 23.44
N ARG A 124 -45.72 -9.89 23.83
CA ARG A 124 -46.08 -9.02 24.97
C ARG A 124 -47.41 -8.31 24.71
N ASP A 125 -47.62 -7.81 23.52
CA ASP A 125 -48.88 -7.18 23.12
C ASP A 125 -50.03 -8.19 23.12
N SER A 126 -49.79 -9.41 22.66
CA SER A 126 -50.76 -10.51 22.72
C SER A 126 -51.13 -10.87 24.16
N LEU A 127 -50.14 -10.95 25.05
CA LEU A 127 -50.35 -11.19 26.48
C LEU A 127 -51.20 -10.09 27.11
N TYR A 128 -50.92 -8.83 26.78
CA TYR A 128 -51.70 -7.69 27.28
C TYR A 128 -53.17 -7.76 26.82
N ARG A 129 -53.41 -8.05 25.53
CA ARG A 129 -54.77 -8.18 24.97
C ARG A 129 -55.55 -9.35 25.58
N ASN A 130 -54.87 -10.45 25.89
CA ASN A 130 -55.47 -11.69 26.38
C ASN A 130 -55.48 -11.82 27.92
N ARG A 131 -55.19 -10.74 28.67
CA ARG A 131 -55.07 -10.78 30.15
C ARG A 131 -56.31 -11.28 30.90
N PHE A 132 -57.48 -11.28 30.26
CA PHE A 132 -58.75 -11.75 30.81
C PHE A 132 -59.43 -12.81 29.93
N SER A 133 -58.75 -13.36 28.94
CA SER A 133 -59.27 -14.43 28.08
C SER A 133 -58.74 -15.80 28.52
N ASP A 134 -59.36 -16.85 28.01
CA ASP A 134 -58.89 -18.24 28.11
C ASP A 134 -57.53 -18.47 27.45
N GLN A 135 -57.12 -17.57 26.55
CA GLN A 135 -55.82 -17.61 25.86
C GLN A 135 -54.65 -17.03 26.69
N PHE A 136 -54.90 -16.58 27.92
CA PHE A 136 -53.87 -15.95 28.77
C PHE A 136 -52.64 -16.85 28.98
N ASP A 137 -52.84 -18.12 29.35
CA ASP A 137 -51.73 -19.04 29.62
C ASP A 137 -50.90 -19.32 28.36
N VAL A 138 -51.56 -19.40 27.20
CA VAL A 138 -50.88 -19.58 25.90
C VAL A 138 -50.02 -18.36 25.59
N ALA A 139 -50.59 -17.15 25.72
CA ALA A 139 -49.84 -15.91 25.47
C ALA A 139 -48.68 -15.72 26.46
N ARG A 140 -48.83 -16.16 27.72
CA ARG A 140 -47.73 -16.15 28.71
C ARG A 140 -46.59 -17.08 28.29
N ILE A 141 -46.91 -18.28 27.81
CA ILE A 141 -45.92 -19.24 27.34
C ILE A 141 -45.18 -18.69 26.12
N SER A 142 -45.88 -18.04 25.18
CA SER A 142 -45.24 -17.38 24.02
C SER A 142 -44.22 -16.33 24.45
N VAL A 143 -44.58 -15.42 25.37
CA VAL A 143 -43.63 -14.41 25.88
C VAL A 143 -42.41 -15.05 26.53
N GLN A 144 -42.58 -16.12 27.30
CA GLN A 144 -41.47 -16.83 27.92
C GLN A 144 -40.56 -17.49 26.88
N SER A 145 -41.15 -18.10 25.85
CA SER A 145 -40.43 -18.73 24.74
C SER A 145 -39.61 -17.70 23.95
N ASP A 146 -40.24 -16.63 23.51
CA ASP A 146 -39.60 -15.59 22.68
C ASP A 146 -38.50 -14.86 23.47
N SER A 147 -38.74 -14.60 24.76
CA SER A 147 -37.72 -14.02 25.64
C SER A 147 -36.52 -14.94 25.82
N ALA A 148 -36.72 -16.25 25.91
CA ALA A 148 -35.62 -17.21 26.02
C ALA A 148 -34.85 -17.32 24.70
N ALA A 149 -35.54 -17.36 23.56
CA ALA A 149 -34.93 -17.39 22.24
C ALA A 149 -34.06 -16.14 22.00
N LEU A 150 -34.58 -14.96 22.32
CA LEU A 150 -33.82 -13.71 22.21
C LEU A 150 -32.59 -13.69 23.13
N ALA A 151 -32.71 -14.20 24.36
CA ALA A 151 -31.59 -14.27 25.29
C ALA A 151 -30.44 -15.15 24.75
N VAL A 152 -30.75 -16.27 24.09
CA VAL A 152 -29.74 -17.14 23.45
C VAL A 152 -29.00 -16.41 22.34
N LEU A 153 -29.71 -15.64 21.51
CA LEU A 153 -29.09 -14.85 20.44
C LEU A 153 -28.19 -13.74 20.99
N MET A 154 -28.63 -13.07 22.06
CA MET A 154 -27.86 -12.03 22.74
C MET A 154 -26.61 -12.58 23.43
N GLU A 155 -26.68 -13.77 24.01
CA GLU A 155 -25.50 -14.44 24.57
C GLU A 155 -24.50 -14.78 23.46
N ARG A 156 -24.99 -15.39 22.37
CA ARG A 156 -24.14 -15.80 21.25
C ARG A 156 -23.38 -14.62 20.64
N ILE A 157 -24.05 -13.49 20.39
CA ILE A 157 -23.38 -12.31 19.83
C ILE A 157 -22.37 -11.70 20.82
N HIS A 158 -22.58 -11.84 22.13
CA HIS A 158 -21.66 -11.36 23.15
C HIS A 158 -20.40 -12.23 23.24
N GLU A 159 -20.56 -13.55 23.19
CA GLU A 159 -19.45 -14.51 23.23
C GLU A 159 -18.61 -14.46 21.95
N GLU A 160 -19.25 -14.41 20.78
CA GLU A 160 -18.56 -14.46 19.48
C GLU A 160 -18.02 -13.08 19.04
N PHE A 161 -18.64 -11.96 19.44
CA PHE A 161 -18.33 -10.62 18.89
C PHE A 161 -18.22 -9.52 19.96
N ALA A 162 -17.08 -9.48 20.66
CA ALA A 162 -16.80 -8.53 21.74
C ALA A 162 -16.88 -7.03 21.36
N VAL A 163 -16.64 -6.68 20.08
CA VAL A 163 -16.62 -5.29 19.60
C VAL A 163 -17.99 -4.62 19.63
N ALA A 164 -19.07 -5.40 19.50
CA ALA A 164 -20.41 -4.85 19.28
C ALA A 164 -21.20 -4.58 20.57
N THR A 165 -20.87 -5.24 21.68
CA THR A 165 -21.75 -5.23 22.86
C THR A 165 -21.63 -3.98 23.74
N ASN A 166 -20.51 -3.27 23.67
CA ASN A 166 -20.23 -2.10 24.54
C ASN A 166 -20.45 -0.74 23.87
N ASP A 167 -20.85 -0.69 22.59
CA ASP A 167 -21.12 0.57 21.88
C ASP A 167 -22.63 0.84 21.82
N GLU A 168 -23.04 2.02 22.29
CA GLU A 168 -24.43 2.48 22.22
C GLU A 168 -24.98 2.51 20.78
N LYS A 169 -24.13 2.73 19.77
CA LYS A 169 -24.51 2.71 18.36
C LYS A 169 -25.02 1.35 17.93
N TRP A 170 -24.35 0.27 18.35
CA TRP A 170 -24.76 -1.10 18.03
C TRP A 170 -26.04 -1.49 18.76
N LYS A 171 -26.23 -1.04 20.01
CA LYS A 171 -27.47 -1.26 20.76
C LYS A 171 -28.71 -0.70 20.02
N ASN A 172 -28.56 0.47 19.39
CA ASN A 172 -29.64 1.06 18.60
C ASN A 172 -29.95 0.23 17.34
N ILE A 173 -28.92 -0.36 16.72
CA ILE A 173 -29.09 -1.25 15.57
C ILE A 173 -29.78 -2.56 15.99
N PHE A 174 -29.44 -3.13 17.14
CA PHE A 174 -30.10 -4.35 17.62
C PHE A 174 -31.59 -4.14 17.92
N SER A 175 -31.95 -2.94 18.39
CA SER A 175 -33.32 -2.60 18.79
C SER A 175 -34.18 -2.06 17.64
N SER A 176 -33.63 -1.88 16.43
CA SER A 176 -34.38 -1.30 15.32
C SER A 176 -35.27 -2.34 14.63
N ASN A 177 -36.45 -1.90 14.18
CA ASN A 177 -37.38 -2.75 13.46
C ASN A 177 -36.90 -2.97 12.01
N PRO A 178 -36.71 -4.22 11.55
CA PRO A 178 -36.27 -4.55 10.19
C PRO A 178 -37.32 -4.21 9.11
N ASN A 179 -38.59 -4.07 9.50
CA ASN A 179 -39.70 -3.78 8.59
C ASN A 179 -40.03 -2.29 8.48
N GLU A 180 -39.46 -1.46 9.36
CA GLU A 180 -39.53 -0.01 9.22
C GLU A 180 -38.41 0.46 8.32
N GLN A 181 -38.60 1.59 7.62
CA GLN A 181 -37.55 2.23 6.85
C GLN A 181 -36.48 2.73 7.83
N SER A 182 -35.57 1.83 8.20
CA SER A 182 -34.43 2.09 9.06
C SER A 182 -33.64 3.27 8.51
N ILE A 183 -33.17 4.14 9.40
CA ILE A 183 -32.21 5.20 9.06
C ILE A 183 -30.90 4.58 8.53
N ILE A 184 -30.61 3.32 8.87
CA ILE A 184 -29.40 2.58 8.54
C ILE A 184 -29.73 1.34 7.69
N ASP A 185 -29.26 1.33 6.45
CA ASP A 185 -29.31 0.12 5.62
C ASP A 185 -28.21 -0.86 6.07
N LEU A 186 -28.63 -1.99 6.67
CA LEU A 186 -27.70 -3.02 7.18
C LEU A 186 -26.90 -3.71 6.07
N GLU A 187 -27.50 -3.90 4.89
CA GLU A 187 -26.80 -4.51 3.76
C GLU A 187 -25.73 -3.56 3.23
N LYS A 188 -26.06 -2.28 3.10
CA LYS A 188 -25.08 -1.26 2.74
C LYS A 188 -23.96 -1.17 3.77
N LEU A 189 -24.29 -1.12 5.06
CA LEU A 189 -23.29 -1.04 6.14
C LEU A 189 -22.36 -2.25 6.13
N LYS A 190 -22.90 -3.47 5.97
CA LYS A 190 -22.10 -4.69 5.81
C LYS A 190 -21.12 -4.57 4.66
N ASN A 191 -21.61 -4.17 3.49
CA ASN A 191 -20.78 -4.03 2.29
C ASN A 191 -19.69 -2.97 2.47
N ASP A 192 -20.01 -1.84 3.10
CA ASP A 192 -19.06 -0.77 3.40
C ASP A 192 -17.96 -1.29 4.36
N ILE A 193 -18.33 -2.04 5.42
CA ILE A 193 -17.37 -2.65 6.34
C ILE A 193 -16.47 -3.66 5.62
N VAL A 194 -17.05 -4.56 4.82
CA VAL A 194 -16.29 -5.54 4.04
C VAL A 194 -15.30 -4.84 3.11
N GLN A 195 -15.72 -3.76 2.45
CA GLN A 195 -14.84 -3.00 1.55
C GLN A 195 -13.71 -2.30 2.30
N ILE A 196 -14.01 -1.66 3.44
CA ILE A 196 -12.99 -1.02 4.29
C ILE A 196 -11.98 -2.07 4.76
N SER A 197 -12.46 -3.22 5.23
CA SER A 197 -11.62 -4.33 5.66
C SER A 197 -10.73 -4.82 4.51
N ARG A 198 -11.29 -5.12 3.33
CA ARG A 198 -10.53 -5.54 2.14
C ARG A 198 -9.43 -4.55 1.75
N ASN A 199 -9.70 -3.24 1.83
CA ASN A 199 -8.69 -2.23 1.56
C ASN A 199 -7.54 -2.29 2.57
N ARG A 200 -7.86 -2.43 3.87
CA ARG A 200 -6.84 -2.67 4.91
C ARG A 200 -6.13 -4.00 4.71
N TRP A 201 -6.82 -4.97 4.13
CA TRP A 201 -6.26 -6.29 3.89
C TRP A 201 -5.21 -6.29 2.80
N ALA A 202 -5.45 -5.50 1.76
CA ALA A 202 -4.50 -5.24 0.69
C ALA A 202 -3.25 -4.47 1.16
N GLU A 203 -3.33 -3.72 2.26
CA GLU A 203 -2.19 -2.96 2.82
C GLU A 203 -1.17 -3.84 3.59
N GLY A 204 -1.45 -5.13 3.84
CA GLY A 204 -0.44 -6.11 4.30
C GLY A 204 -0.40 -6.44 5.81
N ILE A 205 -1.54 -6.53 6.49
CA ILE A 205 -1.64 -6.81 7.94
C ILE A 205 -2.03 -8.28 8.26
N TYR A 206 -1.47 -9.32 7.60
CA TYR A 206 -2.12 -10.66 7.63
C TYR A 206 -1.37 -11.88 8.13
N ASP A 207 -0.08 -11.84 8.49
CA ASP A 207 0.60 -13.09 8.90
C ASP A 207 1.60 -12.99 10.05
N ILE A 208 2.04 -11.79 10.46
CA ILE A 208 3.09 -11.63 11.48
C ILE A 208 2.64 -10.67 12.56
N GLU A 209 2.83 -11.05 13.84
CA GLU A 209 2.57 -10.13 14.95
C GLU A 209 3.56 -8.96 14.93
N LEU A 210 3.13 -7.76 15.37
CA LEU A 210 4.00 -6.58 15.42
C LEU A 210 5.30 -6.83 16.23
N THR A 211 5.21 -7.69 17.25
CA THR A 211 6.29 -8.15 18.12
C THR A 211 7.32 -9.05 17.41
N GLU A 212 6.91 -9.74 16.34
CA GLU A 212 7.73 -10.66 15.56
C GLU A 212 8.44 -9.96 14.38
N ILE A 213 8.06 -8.71 14.06
CA ILE A 213 8.70 -7.90 13.03
C ILE A 213 10.05 -7.40 13.53
N THR A 214 11.11 -8.14 13.20
CA THR A 214 12.50 -7.76 13.51
C THR A 214 13.11 -6.83 12.46
N SER A 215 12.53 -6.75 11.26
CA SER A 215 13.06 -5.97 10.14
C SER A 215 12.60 -4.50 10.15
N ASN A 216 13.49 -3.61 9.72
CA ASN A 216 13.16 -2.20 9.46
C ASN A 216 12.47 -1.99 8.10
N LYS A 217 12.39 -3.04 7.28
CA LYS A 217 11.77 -3.00 5.95
C LYS A 217 10.70 -4.07 5.82
N VAL A 218 9.65 -3.75 5.09
CA VAL A 218 8.52 -4.63 4.83
C VAL A 218 8.31 -4.72 3.33
N ALA A 219 8.11 -5.94 2.82
CA ALA A 219 7.72 -6.22 1.44
C ALA A 219 6.46 -7.11 1.44
N ILE A 220 5.55 -6.88 0.51
CA ILE A 220 4.32 -7.66 0.38
C ILE A 220 4.41 -8.48 -0.89
N ASN A 221 4.25 -9.81 -0.77
CA ASN A 221 4.05 -10.68 -1.92
C ASN A 221 2.55 -10.73 -2.22
N ILE A 222 2.13 -9.91 -3.18
CA ILE A 222 0.84 -10.04 -3.82
C ILE A 222 1.07 -11.15 -4.87
N GLY A 223 0.92 -12.42 -4.48
CA GLY A 223 1.16 -13.54 -5.39
C GLY A 223 0.51 -13.32 -6.75
N ASP A 224 1.15 -13.80 -7.82
CA ASP A 224 0.74 -13.64 -9.22
C ASP A 224 -0.73 -14.05 -9.43
N ASN A 225 -1.62 -13.10 -9.20
CA ASN A 225 -3.00 -13.12 -9.69
C ASN A 225 -3.05 -12.01 -10.73
N GLU A 226 -2.66 -12.38 -11.95
CA GLU A 226 -3.19 -11.73 -13.15
C GLU A 226 -4.73 -11.79 -13.08
N ALA A 227 -5.34 -10.67 -12.69
CA ALA A 227 -6.67 -10.21 -13.10
C ALA A 227 -6.92 -8.77 -12.62
#